data_AF-A0A3P1ZTG2-F1
#
_entry.id   AF-A0A3P1ZTG2-F1
#
_cell.length_a   1.000
_cell.length_b   1.000
_cell.length_c   1.000
_cell.angle_alpha   90.00
_cell.angle_beta   90.00
_cell.angle_gamma   90.00
#
_symmetry.space_group_name_H-M   'P 1'
#
loop_
_entity.id
_entity.type
_entity.pdbx_description
1 polymer ?
#
loop_
_entity_poly.entity_id
_entity_poly.type
_entity_poly.pdbx_seq_one_letter_code
_entity_poly.pdbx_strand_id
1 'polypeptide(L)'
;MRGCNPPNARRLQRVTRVLSDYGQRVQKSVFELRLDERQLQKLLRRLAAIIDLEEDGIKIFPLCADCQGKKFGMGKVCFSVKSPRWLVI
;
A
#
# COMPACT_ATOMS: atom_id res chain seq x y z
N MET A 1 -19.36 -18.26 2.25
CA MET A 1 -18.20 -17.40 1.93
C MET A 1 -18.74 -16.02 1.56
N ARG A 2 -18.57 -14.99 2.40
CA ARG A 2 -18.97 -13.62 2.00
C ARG A 2 -17.95 -13.15 0.96
N GLY A 3 -18.42 -12.84 -0.25
CA GLY A 3 -17.58 -12.24 -1.28
C GLY A 3 -17.10 -10.87 -0.79
N CYS A 4 -15.84 -10.54 -1.06
CA CYS A 4 -15.31 -9.21 -0.81
C CYS A 4 -16.13 -8.21 -1.64
N ASN A 5 -16.92 -7.36 -0.97
CA ASN A 5 -17.64 -6.30 -1.63
C ASN A 5 -16.61 -5.37 -2.32
N PRO A 6 -16.89 -4.80 -3.51
CA PRO A 6 -15.95 -3.86 -4.11
C PRO A 6 -15.73 -2.67 -3.17
N PRO A 7 -14.48 -2.21 -3.01
CA PRO A 7 -14.16 -1.17 -2.04
C PRO A 7 -14.87 0.13 -2.39
N ASN A 8 -15.34 0.85 -1.37
CA ASN A 8 -16.01 2.13 -1.53
C ASN A 8 -15.09 3.14 -2.23
N ALA A 9 -15.50 3.67 -3.38
CA ALA A 9 -14.67 4.55 -4.21
C ALA A 9 -14.18 5.80 -3.48
N ARG A 10 -14.98 6.36 -2.56
CA ARG A 10 -14.59 7.55 -1.77
C ARG A 10 -13.52 7.19 -0.74
N ARG A 11 -13.65 6.05 -0.03
CA ARG A 11 -12.63 5.57 0.91
C ARG A 11 -11.34 5.21 0.16
N LEU A 12 -11.44 4.53 -0.99
CA LEU A 12 -10.30 4.18 -1.83
C LEU A 12 -9.51 5.41 -2.31
N GLN A 13 -10.19 6.49 -2.71
CA GLN A 13 -9.52 7.75 -3.08
C GLN A 13 -8.78 8.37 -1.90
N ARG A 14 -9.39 8.38 -0.71
CA ARG A 14 -8.76 8.88 0.52
C ARG A 14 -7.54 8.04 0.91
N VAL A 15 -7.65 6.72 0.86
CA VAL A 15 -6.53 5.78 1.10
C VAL A 15 -5.41 6.04 0.09
N THR A 16 -5.74 6.13 -1.20
CA THR A 16 -4.75 6.41 -2.27
C THR A 16 -4.00 7.70 -2.00
N ARG A 17 -4.70 8.78 -1.63
CA ARG A 17 -4.08 10.07 -1.30
C ARG A 17 -3.13 9.94 -0.11
N VAL A 18 -3.52 9.23 0.95
CA VAL A 18 -2.66 9.00 2.11
C VAL A 18 -1.41 8.21 1.74
N LEU A 19 -1.54 7.11 0.97
CA LEU A 19 -0.40 6.28 0.57
C LEU A 19 0.56 7.02 -0.36
N SER A 20 0.05 7.90 -1.23
CA SER A 20 0.87 8.73 -2.11
C SER A 20 1.76 9.74 -1.38
N ASP A 21 1.46 10.11 -0.12
CA ASP A 21 2.35 10.96 0.68
C ASP A 21 3.66 10.24 1.09
N TYR A 22 3.69 8.91 0.99
CA TYR A 22 4.72 8.05 1.58
C TYR A 22 5.49 7.20 0.57
N GLY A 23 5.14 7.30 -0.70
CA GLY A 23 5.72 6.48 -1.74
C GLY A 23 4.94 6.59 -3.05
N GLN A 24 4.97 5.52 -3.83
CA GLN A 24 4.45 5.54 -5.18
C GLN A 24 3.50 4.40 -5.45
N ARG A 25 2.42 4.75 -6.17
CA ARG A 25 1.47 3.79 -6.70
C ARG A 25 2.06 3.09 -7.91
N VAL A 26 2.24 1.77 -7.82
CA VAL A 26 2.83 0.93 -8.87
C VAL A 26 1.79 0.10 -9.63
N GLN A 27 0.64 -0.17 -9.01
CA GLN A 27 -0.56 -0.72 -9.65
C GLN A 27 -1.84 -0.11 -9.03
N LYS A 28 -3.03 -0.53 -9.48
CA LYS A 28 -4.31 0.02 -9.00
C LYS A 28 -4.43 0.03 -7.46
N SER A 29 -4.04 -1.04 -6.78
CA SER A 29 -4.06 -1.08 -5.31
C SER A 29 -2.68 -1.32 -4.69
N VAL A 30 -1.62 -1.38 -5.51
CA VAL A 30 -0.27 -1.71 -5.02
C VAL A 30 0.57 -0.45 -4.93
N PHE A 31 1.18 -0.23 -3.77
CA PHE A 31 2.05 0.90 -3.48
C PHE A 31 3.39 0.42 -2.92
N GLU A 32 4.47 1.03 -3.38
CA GLU A 32 5.80 0.87 -2.79
C GLU A 32 6.06 2.08 -1.89
N LEU A 33 6.41 1.85 -0.62
CA LEU A 33 6.64 2.92 0.35
C LEU A 33 8.05 2.87 0.93
N ARG A 34 8.57 4.05 1.28
CA ARG A 34 9.85 4.21 1.98
C ARG A 34 9.60 4.96 3.27
N LEU A 35 9.48 4.19 4.37
CA LEU A 35 9.11 4.70 5.68
C LEU A 35 10.04 4.17 6.76
N ASP A 36 10.32 5.01 7.75
CA ASP A 36 10.78 4.56 9.06
C ASP A 36 9.61 4.05 9.93
N GLU A 37 9.94 3.50 11.10
CA GLU A 37 8.93 2.92 12.01
C GLU A 37 7.94 3.97 12.52
N ARG A 38 8.38 5.20 12.81
CA ARG A 38 7.50 6.27 13.30
C ARG A 38 6.50 6.68 12.21
N GLN A 39 6.96 6.78 10.98
CA GLN A 39 6.13 7.06 9.82
C GLN A 39 5.15 5.93 9.53
N LEU A 40 5.54 4.67 9.71
CA LEU A 40 4.63 3.52 9.60
C LEU A 40 3.51 3.61 10.63
N GLN A 41 3.84 3.86 11.90
CA GLN A 41 2.82 4.02 12.95
C GLN A 41 1.86 5.18 12.65
N LYS A 42 2.37 6.29 12.10
CA LYS A 42 1.54 7.42 11.65
C LYS A 42 0.65 7.02 10.46
N LEU A 43 1.17 6.28 9.49
CA LEU A 43 0.41 5.78 8.34
C LEU A 43 -0.74 4.88 8.80
N LEU A 44 -0.47 3.91 9.68
CA LEU A 44 -1.48 2.98 10.21
C LEU A 44 -2.64 3.74 10.86
N ARG A 45 -2.36 4.75 11.70
CA ARG A 45 -3.39 5.60 12.31
C ARG A 45 -4.21 6.37 11.28
N ARG A 46 -3.56 6.94 10.26
CA ARG A 46 -4.24 7.68 9.18
C ARG A 46 -5.16 6.76 8.37
N LEU A 47 -4.73 5.53 8.09
CA LEU A 47 -5.52 4.55 7.35
C LEU A 47 -6.71 4.04 8.18
N ALA A 48 -6.49 3.73 9.46
CA ALA A 48 -7.56 3.29 10.38
C ALA A 48 -8.69 4.32 10.53
N ALA A 49 -8.41 5.62 10.37
CA ALA A 49 -9.41 6.68 10.39
C ALA A 49 -10.20 6.83 9.06
N ILE A 50 -9.84 6.07 8.02
CA ILE A 50 -10.45 6.15 6.68
C ILE A 50 -11.21 4.88 6.34
N ILE A 51 -10.65 3.72 6.65
CA ILE A 51 -11.20 2.42 6.26
C ILE A 51 -12.32 1.96 7.18
N ASP A 52 -13.20 1.15 6.62
CA ASP A 52 -14.14 0.32 7.38
C ASP A 52 -13.52 -1.08 7.55
N LEU A 53 -13.29 -1.53 8.78
CA LEU A 53 -12.61 -2.81 9.04
C LEU A 53 -13.48 -4.03 8.69
N GLU A 54 -14.79 -3.87 8.51
CA GLU A 54 -15.68 -4.97 8.09
C GLU A 54 -15.76 -5.10 6.56
N GLU A 55 -15.49 -4.02 5.83
CA GLU A 55 -15.62 -3.97 4.37
C GLU A 55 -14.29 -3.88 3.63
N ASP A 56 -13.28 -3.22 4.22
CA ASP A 56 -12.01 -2.90 3.59
C ASP A 56 -10.87 -3.72 4.20
N GLY A 57 -9.87 -4.06 3.38
CA GLY A 57 -8.64 -4.70 3.82
C GLY A 57 -7.42 -4.01 3.23
N ILE A 58 -6.39 -3.80 4.06
CA ILE A 58 -5.09 -3.30 3.64
C ILE A 58 -4.02 -4.26 4.19
N LYS A 59 -3.12 -4.71 3.33
CA LYS A 59 -1.97 -5.55 3.72
C LYS A 59 -0.69 -4.76 3.55
N ILE A 60 0.15 -4.76 4.58
CA ILE A 60 1.44 -4.07 4.59
C ILE A 60 2.55 -5.09 4.85
N PHE A 61 3.48 -5.23 3.91
CA PHE A 61 4.58 -6.19 3.98
C PHE A 61 5.91 -5.45 4.07
N PRO A 62 6.80 -5.78 5.02
CA PRO A 62 8.16 -5.30 4.98
C PRO A 62 8.92 -5.94 3.80
N LEU A 63 9.72 -5.15 3.10
CA LEU A 63 10.63 -5.58 2.05
C LEU A 63 12.05 -5.61 2.61
N CYS A 64 12.59 -6.82 2.77
CA CYS A 64 13.98 -7.03 3.14
C CYS A 64 14.94 -6.49 2.06
N ALA A 65 16.19 -6.17 2.42
CA ALA A 65 17.17 -5.65 1.45
C ALA A 65 17.33 -6.57 0.23
N ASP A 66 17.46 -7.88 0.46
CA ASP A 66 17.58 -8.89 -0.59
C ASP A 66 16.32 -9.00 -1.46
N CYS A 67 15.15 -8.78 -0.86
CA CYS A 67 13.85 -8.85 -1.51
C CYS A 67 13.68 -7.72 -2.54
N GLN A 68 14.32 -6.55 -2.29
CA GLN A 68 14.21 -5.39 -3.19
C GLN A 68 14.81 -5.65 -4.57
N GLY A 69 15.87 -6.46 -4.64
CA GLY A 69 16.51 -6.86 -5.90
C GLY A 69 15.82 -8.02 -6.63
N LYS A 70 14.87 -8.69 -5.98
CA LYS A 70 14.17 -9.89 -6.48
C LYS A 70 12.70 -9.62 -6.80
N LYS A 71 12.42 -8.50 -7.48
CA LYS A 71 11.08 -8.16 -7.93
C LYS A 71 10.85 -8.68 -9.34
N PHE A 72 9.71 -9.31 -9.57
CA PHE A 72 9.30 -9.82 -10.87
C PHE A 72 7.98 -9.18 -11.27
N GLY A 73 7.80 -8.92 -12.56
CA GLY A 73 6.59 -8.30 -13.09
C GLY A 73 6.24 -8.91 -14.44
N MET A 74 4.93 -9.00 -14.72
CA MET A 74 4.41 -9.45 -16.01
C MET A 74 3.44 -8.39 -16.56
N GLY A 75 3.51 -8.10 -17.86
CA GLY A 75 2.74 -7.04 -18.50
C GLY A 75 3.29 -5.63 -18.20
N LYS A 76 2.41 -4.64 -18.12
CA LYS A 76 2.79 -3.24 -17.88
C LYS A 76 3.06 -3.00 -16.38
N VAL A 77 4.28 -3.29 -15.93
CA VAL A 77 4.72 -3.11 -14.54
C VAL A 77 5.68 -1.94 -14.42
N CYS A 78 5.55 -1.17 -13.32
CA CYS A 78 6.45 -0.10 -12.97
C CYS A 78 6.96 -0.33 -11.54
N PHE A 79 8.28 -0.34 -11.37
CA PHE A 79 8.93 -0.31 -10.06
C PHE A 79 9.64 1.04 -9.98
N SER A 80 9.33 1.88 -8.99
CA SER A 80 9.75 3.29 -9.10
C SER A 80 10.19 3.93 -7.79
N VAL A 81 10.00 3.29 -6.63
CA VAL A 81 10.62 3.79 -5.39
C VAL A 81 12.05 3.28 -5.28
N LYS A 82 13.02 4.19 -5.08
CA LYS A 82 14.41 3.83 -4.75
C LYS A 82 14.47 3.23 -3.34
N SER A 83 14.72 1.93 -3.27
CA SER A 83 14.83 1.13 -2.05
C SER A 83 13.60 1.17 -1.14
N PRO A 84 12.44 0.64 -1.59
CA PRO A 84 11.24 0.62 -0.77
C PRO A 84 11.41 -0.40 0.36
N ARG A 85 11.00 -0.01 1.56
CA ARG A 85 11.02 -0.87 2.74
C ARG A 85 9.68 -1.54 2.99
N TRP A 86 8.62 -1.07 2.33
CA TRP A 86 7.26 -1.58 2.53
C TRP A 86 6.53 -1.70 1.20
N LEU A 87 5.72 -2.76 1.09
CA LEU A 87 4.75 -2.96 0.02
C LEU A 87 3.35 -2.92 0.63
N VAL A 88 2.44 -2.16 0.03
CA VAL A 88 1.04 -2.05 0.47
C VAL A 88 0.11 -2.51 -0.65
N ILE A 89 -0.88 -3.34 -0.31
CA ILE A 89 -1.90 -3.90 -1.22
C ILE A 89 -3.28 -3.71 -0.62
#